data_AF-A0AAW5F8P4-F1
#
_entry.id   AF-A0AAW5F8P4-F1
#
_cell.length_a   1.000
_cell.length_b   1.000
_cell.length_c   1.000
_cell.angle_alpha   90.00
_cell.angle_beta   90.00
_cell.angle_gamma   90.00
#
_symmetry.space_group_name_H-M   'P 1'
#
loop_
_entity.id
_entity.type
_entity.pdbx_description
1 polymer ?
#
loop_
_entity_poly.entity_id
_entity_poly.type
_entity_poly.pdbx_seq_one_letter_code
_entity_poly.pdbx_strand_id
1 'polypeptide(L)'
;MNKKDRENRSVHKNRSGVDTTWILAGILVVLLIVAAVVYIGKKTSGTGDSGASAAPAGVTGSGEPSAGSGGMTGPGKEEQSKNETGAETGTETGAGTELETESGAETGHETEPETEPVTEPEKQPVRLESLSGLAPGTVLDTEQIDFDHLDRYFMSWQIEEGDNLHRRIDGKSYRDNPYVPLSSLRYLKMPHYNFDGRIQVGEMIVNKDIQDDVISIFKELFRSGYQIQSMYLIDNYWTGDAETSDSASIDENNTSAFCYREISGGGNLSNHAYGRAIDINPQQNPYVSYSSGSPKWEHSNANDYIKRDTGLPHVITHEDLAYKLFAKHGFRWGGDWNNPKDYQHFDKNKK
;
A
#
# COMPACT_ATOMS: atom_id res chain seq x y z
N MET A 1 -64.07 32.22 25.28
CA MET A 1 -63.67 31.45 24.08
C MET A 1 -64.57 30.24 23.93
N ASN A 2 -65.02 29.99 22.71
CA ASN A 2 -66.17 29.17 22.37
C ASN A 2 -65.77 27.70 22.06
N LYS A 3 -66.76 26.80 22.06
CA LYS A 3 -66.67 25.33 21.96
C LYS A 3 -66.05 24.77 20.65
N LYS A 4 -65.35 25.59 19.85
CA LYS A 4 -64.77 25.26 18.53
C LYS A 4 -63.26 25.02 18.52
N ASP A 5 -62.54 25.25 19.61
CA ASP A 5 -61.07 25.06 19.66
C ASP A 5 -60.64 23.69 20.21
N ARG A 6 -61.57 22.73 20.36
CA ARG A 6 -61.30 21.38 20.90
C ARG A 6 -61.06 20.30 19.85
N GLU A 7 -61.15 20.59 18.55
CA GLU A 7 -61.02 19.57 17.50
C GLU A 7 -59.66 19.51 16.80
N ASN A 8 -58.68 20.36 17.14
CA ASN A 8 -57.39 20.38 16.42
C ASN A 8 -56.21 19.74 17.17
N ARG A 9 -56.47 18.72 18.00
CA ARG A 9 -55.40 18.04 18.74
C ARG A 9 -55.62 16.53 18.82
N SER A 10 -55.63 15.84 17.67
CA SER A 10 -55.47 14.38 17.61
C SER A 10 -55.20 13.85 16.20
N VAL A 11 -54.12 14.26 15.55
CA VAL A 11 -53.48 13.42 14.53
C VAL A 11 -51.99 13.65 14.65
N HIS A 12 -51.26 12.63 15.12
CA HIS A 12 -49.86 12.28 14.87
C HIS A 12 -49.46 11.29 15.98
N LYS A 13 -50.03 10.07 15.89
CA LYS A 13 -49.52 8.90 16.61
C LYS A 13 -48.67 8.09 15.65
N ASN A 14 -47.42 7.92 16.07
CA ASN A 14 -46.34 7.14 15.49
C ASN A 14 -46.79 5.88 14.72
N ARG A 15 -46.36 5.80 13.46
CA ARG A 15 -46.08 4.54 12.77
C ARG A 15 -44.59 4.51 12.44
N SER A 16 -43.79 3.97 13.35
CA SER A 16 -42.45 3.47 13.08
C SER A 16 -42.48 1.95 13.20
N GLY A 17 -43.11 1.29 12.22
CA GLY A 17 -42.87 -0.12 11.99
C GLY A 17 -41.60 -0.24 11.18
N VAL A 18 -40.46 -0.44 11.85
CA VAL A 18 -39.25 -0.87 11.16
C VAL A 18 -39.52 -2.30 10.68
N ASP A 19 -39.41 -2.52 9.38
CA ASP A 19 -39.59 -3.84 8.77
C ASP A 19 -38.43 -4.75 9.19
N THR A 20 -38.67 -5.57 10.22
CA THR A 20 -37.66 -6.44 10.85
C THR A 20 -37.26 -7.62 9.97
N THR A 21 -37.95 -7.84 8.85
CA THR A 21 -37.69 -8.93 7.92
C THR A 21 -36.33 -8.80 7.23
N TRP A 22 -35.91 -7.58 6.87
CA TRP A 22 -34.59 -7.32 6.27
C TRP A 22 -33.44 -7.44 7.27
N ILE A 23 -33.67 -7.07 8.53
CA ILE A 23 -32.67 -7.19 9.60
C ILE A 23 -32.40 -8.66 9.93
N LEU A 24 -33.45 -9.48 10.00
CA LEU A 24 -33.31 -10.92 10.25
C LEU A 24 -32.67 -11.66 9.07
N ALA A 25 -32.97 -11.27 7.82
CA ALA A 25 -32.32 -11.81 6.63
C ALA A 25 -30.82 -11.48 6.59
N GLY A 26 -30.43 -10.24 6.95
CA GLY A 26 -29.04 -9.83 7.05
C GLY A 26 -28.25 -10.61 8.12
N ILE A 27 -28.85 -10.84 9.30
CA ILE A 27 -28.24 -11.63 10.37
C ILE A 27 -28.03 -13.10 9.94
N LEU A 28 -28.99 -13.69 9.22
CA LEU A 28 -28.89 -15.07 8.74
C LEU A 28 -27.76 -15.24 7.72
N VAL A 29 -27.56 -14.28 6.81
CA VAL A 29 -26.47 -14.31 5.82
C VAL A 29 -25.09 -14.22 6.50
N VAL A 30 -24.94 -13.34 7.49
CA VAL A 30 -23.69 -13.21 8.26
C VAL A 30 -23.38 -14.50 9.03
N LEU A 31 -24.38 -15.14 9.64
CA LEU A 31 -24.19 -16.40 10.36
C LEU A 31 -23.78 -17.55 9.42
N LEU A 32 -24.32 -17.61 8.20
CA LEU A 32 -23.94 -18.61 7.20
C LEU A 32 -22.50 -18.41 6.70
N ILE A 33 -22.05 -17.17 6.52
CA ILE A 33 -20.67 -16.84 6.13
C ILE A 33 -19.69 -17.25 7.23
N VAL A 34 -19.98 -16.93 8.50
CA VAL A 34 -19.14 -17.31 9.64
C VAL A 34 -19.05 -18.83 9.78
N ALA A 35 -20.17 -19.55 9.62
CA ALA A 35 -20.18 -21.01 9.66
C ALA A 35 -19.33 -21.63 8.53
N ALA A 36 -19.37 -21.06 7.31
CA ALA A 36 -18.56 -21.51 6.18
C ALA A 36 -17.06 -21.30 6.43
N VAL A 37 -16.66 -20.14 6.98
CA VAL A 37 -15.25 -19.85 7.32
C VAL A 37 -14.72 -20.81 8.39
N VAL A 38 -15.51 -21.08 9.43
CA VAL A 38 -15.12 -22.04 10.49
C VAL A 38 -15.05 -23.48 9.95
N TYR A 39 -15.96 -23.86 9.05
CA TYR A 39 -15.94 -25.19 8.44
C TYR A 39 -14.71 -25.38 7.53
N ILE A 40 -14.34 -24.37 6.75
CA ILE A 40 -13.15 -24.38 5.90
C ILE A 40 -11.87 -24.46 6.75
N GLY A 41 -11.78 -23.65 7.82
CA GLY A 41 -10.62 -23.67 8.74
C GLY A 41 -10.43 -25.01 9.47
N LYS A 42 -11.51 -25.72 9.80
CA LYS A 42 -11.44 -27.07 10.38
C LYS A 42 -11.02 -28.16 9.38
N LYS A 43 -11.28 -27.96 8.08
CA LYS A 43 -10.91 -28.93 7.03
C LYS A 43 -9.43 -28.82 6.65
N THR A 44 -8.81 -27.64 6.85
CA THR A 44 -7.39 -27.40 6.56
C THR A 44 -6.44 -27.79 7.70
N SER A 45 -6.94 -28.02 8.92
CA SER A 45 -6.10 -28.34 10.09
C SER A 45 -6.06 -29.83 10.47
N GLY A 46 -6.34 -30.73 9.53
CA GLY A 46 -6.57 -32.14 9.83
C GLY A 46 -5.80 -33.13 8.96
N THR A 47 -4.46 -33.07 8.94
CA THR A 47 -3.59 -34.22 8.61
C THR A 47 -2.15 -33.93 9.03
N GLY A 48 -1.59 -34.73 9.94
CA GLY A 48 -0.13 -34.81 10.18
C GLY A 48 0.26 -34.88 11.65
N ASP A 49 0.22 -36.08 12.22
CA ASP A 49 0.60 -36.43 13.58
C ASP A 49 2.09 -36.86 13.70
N SER A 50 2.60 -36.72 14.92
CA SER A 50 3.64 -37.47 15.65
C SER A 50 5.08 -37.63 15.15
N GLY A 51 6.02 -37.26 16.04
CA GLY A 51 7.44 -37.64 16.01
C GLY A 51 8.24 -37.07 17.18
N ALA A 52 8.15 -37.70 18.35
CA ALA A 52 8.88 -37.35 19.56
C ALA A 52 10.38 -37.71 19.50
N SER A 53 11.24 -36.97 20.23
CA SER A 53 12.11 -37.52 21.30
C SER A 53 13.47 -36.81 21.48
N ALA A 54 13.76 -36.51 22.76
CA ALA A 54 15.05 -36.48 23.45
C ALA A 54 16.02 -35.30 23.29
N ALA A 55 16.08 -34.49 24.37
CA ALA A 55 17.34 -34.01 24.95
C ALA A 55 18.06 -35.16 25.70
N PRO A 56 19.36 -35.04 26.01
CA PRO A 56 19.72 -34.36 27.26
C PRO A 56 21.05 -33.58 27.29
N ALA A 57 21.10 -32.67 28.27
CA ALA A 57 22.21 -32.29 29.16
C ALA A 57 23.60 -31.89 28.59
N GLY A 58 23.92 -30.60 28.78
CA GLY A 58 24.97 -30.13 29.70
C GLY A 58 26.44 -30.38 29.38
N VAL A 59 27.23 -29.30 29.31
CA VAL A 59 28.49 -29.12 30.07
C VAL A 59 28.97 -27.67 29.92
N THR A 60 29.23 -27.07 31.08
CA THR A 60 29.94 -25.81 31.31
C THR A 60 31.44 -25.98 31.05
N GLY A 61 32.12 -25.01 30.45
CA GLY A 61 33.59 -25.06 30.40
C GLY A 61 34.24 -23.94 29.60
N SER A 62 34.65 -22.91 30.32
CA SER A 62 35.62 -21.86 29.99
C SER A 62 36.86 -22.33 29.20
N GLY A 63 37.33 -21.50 28.26
CA GLY A 63 38.70 -21.58 27.73
C GLY A 63 38.94 -20.79 26.43
N GLU A 64 39.19 -19.48 26.56
CA GLU A 64 40.21 -18.80 25.74
C GLU A 64 41.59 -19.02 26.40
N PRO A 65 42.76 -18.74 25.78
CA PRO A 65 42.99 -18.07 24.48
C PRO A 65 44.05 -18.75 23.57
N SER A 66 44.27 -18.12 22.41
CA SER A 66 45.61 -17.79 21.85
C SER A 66 45.97 -18.39 20.49
N ALA A 67 46.03 -17.46 19.52
CA ALA A 67 47.08 -17.23 18.53
C ALA A 67 47.59 -18.41 17.66
N GLY A 68 47.36 -18.27 16.35
CA GLY A 68 48.12 -18.93 15.30
C GLY A 68 48.21 -18.02 14.08
N SER A 69 49.37 -17.38 13.91
CA SER A 69 49.77 -16.56 12.77
C SER A 69 50.21 -17.39 11.56
N GLY A 70 50.04 -16.83 10.37
CA GLY A 70 50.72 -17.21 9.12
C GLY A 70 49.71 -17.43 7.99
N GLY A 71 49.78 -16.84 6.80
CA GLY A 71 50.81 -16.05 6.14
C GLY A 71 50.82 -16.42 4.65
N MET A 72 50.80 -15.41 3.76
CA MET A 72 51.13 -15.47 2.30
C MET A 72 50.20 -16.36 1.42
N THR A 73 49.90 -16.10 0.13
CA THR A 73 50.42 -15.25 -0.96
C THR A 73 49.39 -15.30 -2.12
N GLY A 74 49.12 -14.15 -2.75
CA GLY A 74 49.27 -13.92 -4.21
C GLY A 74 48.33 -14.56 -5.26
N PRO A 75 48.25 -13.98 -6.48
CA PRO A 75 46.99 -13.80 -7.22
C PRO A 75 46.93 -14.53 -8.59
N GLY A 76 45.74 -14.55 -9.20
CA GLY A 76 45.52 -15.01 -10.59
C GLY A 76 44.42 -14.20 -11.29
N LYS A 77 44.78 -13.61 -12.43
CA LYS A 77 43.99 -12.74 -13.32
C LYS A 77 43.20 -13.54 -14.37
N GLU A 78 42.16 -12.86 -14.87
CA GLU A 78 41.66 -12.77 -16.28
C GLU A 78 41.58 -14.03 -17.16
N GLU A 79 40.41 -14.26 -17.79
CA GLU A 79 40.28 -14.08 -19.25
C GLU A 79 38.83 -14.13 -19.75
N GLN A 80 38.57 -13.28 -20.76
CA GLN A 80 37.39 -13.23 -21.62
C GLN A 80 37.52 -14.25 -22.78
N SER A 81 36.39 -14.68 -23.36
CA SER A 81 36.35 -15.04 -24.78
C SER A 81 35.00 -14.74 -25.40
N LYS A 82 35.07 -14.15 -26.61
CA LYS A 82 34.01 -13.81 -27.57
C LYS A 82 33.70 -14.98 -28.53
N ASN A 83 32.75 -14.67 -29.43
CA ASN A 83 32.51 -15.17 -30.80
C ASN A 83 31.51 -16.34 -30.92
N GLU A 84 30.65 -16.47 -31.93
CA GLU A 84 30.21 -15.64 -33.07
C GLU A 84 29.05 -16.41 -33.78
N THR A 85 28.02 -15.69 -34.22
CA THR A 85 27.29 -15.75 -35.52
C THR A 85 27.09 -17.06 -36.32
N GLY A 86 25.89 -17.17 -36.90
CA GLY A 86 25.61 -18.02 -38.08
C GLY A 86 24.14 -18.03 -38.47
N ALA A 87 23.78 -17.22 -39.48
CA ALA A 87 22.48 -17.22 -40.15
C ALA A 87 22.45 -18.28 -41.26
N GLU A 88 21.27 -18.77 -41.65
CA GLU A 88 20.94 -18.97 -43.08
C GLU A 88 19.45 -19.22 -43.33
N THR A 89 19.03 -18.68 -44.47
CA THR A 89 17.70 -18.58 -45.09
C THR A 89 17.38 -19.77 -45.99
N GLY A 90 16.09 -20.01 -46.28
CA GLY A 90 15.67 -20.87 -47.39
C GLY A 90 14.16 -20.85 -47.60
N THR A 91 13.71 -20.05 -48.57
CA THR A 91 12.36 -20.03 -49.14
C THR A 91 12.35 -20.92 -50.38
N GLU A 92 11.31 -21.73 -50.62
CA GLU A 92 10.83 -21.95 -51.99
C GLU A 92 9.39 -22.49 -52.05
N THR A 93 8.69 -21.95 -53.03
CA THR A 93 7.30 -22.11 -53.45
C THR A 93 7.13 -23.25 -54.46
N GLY A 94 5.93 -23.83 -54.55
CA GLY A 94 5.55 -24.68 -55.69
C GLY A 94 4.05 -25.02 -55.71
N ALA A 95 3.33 -24.40 -56.64
CA ALA A 95 1.92 -24.64 -56.94
C ALA A 95 1.73 -25.82 -57.92
N GLY A 96 0.55 -26.45 -57.91
CA GLY A 96 0.13 -27.43 -58.93
C GLY A 96 -1.29 -27.95 -58.69
N THR A 97 -2.16 -27.67 -59.65
CA THR A 97 -3.62 -27.82 -59.71
C THR A 97 -4.07 -29.20 -60.24
N GLU A 98 -5.35 -29.56 -60.01
CA GLU A 98 -6.37 -30.21 -60.90
C GLU A 98 -7.29 -31.19 -60.13
N LEU A 99 -8.61 -30.87 -59.99
CA LEU A 99 -9.81 -31.39 -60.71
C LEU A 99 -10.19 -32.83 -60.26
N GLU A 100 -11.43 -33.24 -59.91
CA GLU A 100 -12.78 -32.95 -60.41
C GLU A 100 -13.89 -33.53 -59.47
N THR A 101 -15.11 -32.97 -59.57
CA THR A 101 -16.50 -33.52 -59.42
C THR A 101 -16.95 -34.37 -58.21
N GLU A 102 -18.06 -33.99 -57.54
CA GLU A 102 -19.45 -34.48 -57.81
C GLU A 102 -20.53 -33.92 -56.83
N SER A 103 -21.68 -33.62 -57.42
CA SER A 103 -23.10 -33.57 -56.98
C SER A 103 -23.52 -34.00 -55.54
N GLY A 104 -24.46 -33.24 -54.95
CA GLY A 104 -25.45 -33.80 -54.00
C GLY A 104 -26.27 -32.80 -53.16
N ALA A 105 -27.53 -32.58 -53.56
CA ALA A 105 -28.72 -32.02 -52.90
C ALA A 105 -28.72 -31.62 -51.40
N GLU A 106 -29.33 -30.47 -51.07
CA GLU A 106 -30.02 -30.15 -49.80
C GLU A 106 -31.06 -29.03 -50.03
N THR A 107 -32.37 -29.35 -49.95
CA THR A 107 -33.31 -29.01 -48.85
C THR A 107 -33.53 -27.50 -48.62
N GLY A 108 -34.77 -27.06 -48.87
CA GLY A 108 -35.22 -25.70 -48.56
C GLY A 108 -35.31 -25.47 -47.06
N HIS A 109 -34.74 -24.38 -46.59
CA HIS A 109 -34.90 -23.87 -45.23
C HIS A 109 -35.50 -22.46 -45.32
N GLU A 110 -36.64 -22.28 -44.68
CA GLU A 110 -37.33 -21.00 -44.53
C GLU A 110 -36.47 -20.07 -43.67
N THR A 111 -36.31 -18.82 -44.13
CA THR A 111 -35.49 -17.80 -43.47
C THR A 111 -36.35 -17.06 -42.45
N GLU A 112 -36.11 -17.27 -41.15
CA GLU A 112 -36.58 -16.34 -40.12
C GLU A 112 -35.73 -15.06 -40.16
N PRO A 113 -36.31 -13.87 -39.90
CA PRO A 113 -35.53 -12.64 -39.90
C PRO A 113 -34.69 -12.55 -38.63
N GLU A 114 -33.37 -12.41 -38.78
CA GLU A 114 -32.48 -12.04 -37.69
C GLU A 114 -32.87 -10.67 -37.14
N THR A 115 -33.31 -10.64 -35.88
CA THR A 115 -33.43 -9.41 -35.10
C THR A 115 -32.04 -8.93 -34.70
N GLU A 116 -31.58 -7.84 -35.31
CA GLU A 116 -30.41 -7.07 -34.88
C GLU A 116 -30.48 -6.77 -33.37
N PRO A 117 -29.42 -7.02 -32.58
CA PRO A 117 -29.42 -6.71 -31.17
C PRO A 117 -29.41 -5.19 -31.00
N VAL A 118 -30.47 -4.67 -30.37
CA VAL A 118 -30.54 -3.28 -29.93
C VAL A 118 -29.46 -3.07 -28.88
N THR A 119 -28.34 -2.43 -29.26
CA THR A 119 -27.32 -1.97 -28.33
C THR A 119 -27.93 -0.98 -27.34
N GLU A 120 -28.09 -1.42 -26.09
CA GLU A 120 -28.42 -0.57 -24.96
C GLU A 120 -27.30 0.48 -24.82
N PRO A 121 -27.62 1.79 -24.67
CA PRO A 121 -26.59 2.82 -24.61
C PRO A 121 -25.72 2.57 -23.38
N GLU A 122 -24.42 2.31 -23.60
CA GLU A 122 -23.43 2.17 -22.54
C GLU A 122 -23.47 3.42 -21.65
N LYS A 123 -23.99 3.23 -20.42
CA LYS A 123 -23.99 4.26 -19.40
C LYS A 123 -22.53 4.55 -19.07
N GLN A 124 -22.00 5.68 -19.54
CA GLN A 124 -20.63 6.07 -19.20
C GLN A 124 -20.46 6.01 -17.67
N PRO A 125 -19.38 5.40 -17.17
CA PRO A 125 -19.15 5.25 -15.75
C PRO A 125 -19.15 6.62 -15.08
N VAL A 126 -19.88 6.72 -13.96
CA VAL A 126 -19.97 7.97 -13.20
C VAL A 126 -18.61 8.21 -12.54
N ARG A 127 -17.84 9.14 -13.11
CA ARG A 127 -16.58 9.61 -12.54
C ARG A 127 -16.84 10.23 -11.16
N LEU A 128 -15.93 10.00 -10.23
CA LEU A 128 -16.01 10.58 -8.89
C LEU A 128 -15.77 12.10 -8.96
N GLU A 129 -16.56 12.86 -8.21
CA GLU A 129 -16.35 14.31 -8.05
C GLU A 129 -15.16 14.63 -7.13
N SER A 130 -14.91 13.77 -6.12
CA SER A 130 -13.75 13.84 -5.22
C SER A 130 -13.61 12.54 -4.42
N LEU A 131 -12.54 12.43 -3.62
CA LEU A 131 -12.39 11.33 -2.63
C LEU A 131 -13.05 11.64 -1.28
N SER A 132 -13.76 12.77 -1.15
CA SER A 132 -14.45 13.13 0.08
C SER A 132 -15.49 12.07 0.44
N GLY A 133 -15.56 11.71 1.72
CA GLY A 133 -16.47 10.68 2.23
C GLY A 133 -16.04 9.23 1.97
N LEU A 134 -15.06 8.97 1.10
CA LEU A 134 -14.52 7.63 0.90
C LEU A 134 -13.52 7.28 2.02
N ALA A 135 -13.61 6.06 2.53
CA ALA A 135 -12.70 5.57 3.56
C ALA A 135 -11.31 5.28 2.97
N PRO A 136 -10.21 5.52 3.70
CA PRO A 136 -8.89 5.00 3.34
C PRO A 136 -8.95 3.49 3.13
N GLY A 137 -8.23 2.98 2.14
CA GLY A 137 -8.24 1.57 1.72
C GLY A 137 -9.36 1.19 0.76
N THR A 138 -10.31 2.09 0.50
CA THR A 138 -11.36 1.84 -0.53
C THR A 138 -10.68 1.64 -1.88
N VAL A 139 -10.91 0.48 -2.50
CA VAL A 139 -10.49 0.18 -3.87
C VAL A 139 -11.44 0.90 -4.83
N LEU A 140 -10.87 1.57 -5.83
CA LEU A 140 -11.59 2.31 -6.86
C LEU A 140 -11.38 1.63 -8.21
N ASP A 141 -12.43 1.61 -9.02
CA ASP A 141 -12.32 1.20 -10.41
C ASP A 141 -11.64 2.31 -11.22
N THR A 142 -10.84 1.93 -12.23
CA THR A 142 -10.07 2.90 -13.03
C THR A 142 -10.99 3.90 -13.74
N GLU A 143 -12.17 3.43 -14.14
CA GLU A 143 -13.22 4.19 -14.81
C GLU A 143 -13.83 5.29 -13.93
N GLN A 144 -13.69 5.18 -12.61
CA GLN A 144 -14.16 6.19 -11.67
C GLN A 144 -13.23 7.42 -11.59
N ILE A 145 -12.01 7.32 -12.11
CA ILE A 145 -10.97 8.35 -12.02
C ILE A 145 -10.91 9.16 -13.33
N ASP A 146 -11.10 10.47 -13.20
CA ASP A 146 -10.83 11.43 -14.27
C ASP A 146 -9.33 11.79 -14.31
N PHE A 147 -8.55 11.09 -15.14
CA PHE A 147 -7.11 11.34 -15.26
C PHE A 147 -6.76 12.72 -15.85
N ASP A 148 -7.70 13.37 -16.54
CA ASP A 148 -7.51 14.74 -17.04
C ASP A 148 -7.71 15.78 -15.92
N HIS A 149 -8.36 15.41 -14.83
CA HIS A 149 -8.73 16.30 -13.72
C HIS A 149 -8.30 15.76 -12.34
N LEU A 150 -7.08 15.20 -12.26
CA LEU A 150 -6.57 14.56 -11.04
C LEU A 150 -6.62 15.45 -9.79
N ASP A 151 -6.54 16.77 -9.94
CA ASP A 151 -6.60 17.72 -8.82
C ASP A 151 -7.81 17.52 -7.90
N ARG A 152 -8.92 16.99 -8.43
CA ARG A 152 -10.14 16.69 -7.66
C ARG A 152 -9.94 15.59 -6.60
N TYR A 153 -8.91 14.76 -6.78
CA TYR A 153 -8.65 13.59 -5.92
C TYR A 153 -7.49 13.79 -4.96
N PHE A 154 -6.71 14.88 -5.08
CA PHE A 154 -5.62 15.22 -4.17
C PHE A 154 -6.07 16.34 -3.23
N MET A 155 -6.57 15.93 -2.06
CA MET A 155 -7.28 16.80 -1.15
C MET A 155 -6.43 17.14 0.07
N SER A 156 -6.59 18.36 0.60
CA SER A 156 -5.95 18.81 1.84
C SER A 156 -6.96 19.53 2.73
N TRP A 157 -6.94 19.21 4.03
CA TRP A 157 -7.75 19.88 5.04
C TRP A 157 -6.90 20.33 6.22
N GLN A 158 -7.27 21.48 6.78
CA GLN A 158 -6.85 21.83 8.13
C GLN A 158 -7.50 20.87 9.13
N ILE A 159 -6.73 20.45 10.13
CA ILE A 159 -7.24 19.65 11.25
C ILE A 159 -7.79 20.63 12.28
N GLU A 160 -9.08 20.51 12.61
CA GLU A 160 -9.75 21.36 13.58
C GLU A 160 -9.79 20.69 14.94
N GLU A 161 -9.54 21.47 15.99
CA GLU A 161 -9.60 20.96 17.35
C GLU A 161 -11.00 20.40 17.66
N GLY A 162 -11.02 19.16 18.09
CA GLY A 162 -12.25 18.44 18.44
C GLY A 162 -13.02 17.87 17.25
N ASP A 163 -12.52 17.97 16.02
CA ASP A 163 -13.11 17.25 14.88
C ASP A 163 -12.87 15.72 14.97
N ASN A 164 -13.40 14.96 14.02
CA ASN A 164 -13.28 13.49 14.04
C ASN A 164 -11.83 13.01 13.86
N LEU A 165 -11.01 13.74 13.10
CA LEU A 165 -9.62 13.37 12.88
C LEU A 165 -8.76 13.73 14.10
N HIS A 166 -8.92 14.93 14.66
CA HIS A 166 -8.27 15.33 15.90
C HIS A 166 -8.53 14.31 17.01
N ARG A 167 -9.80 13.92 17.21
CA ARG A 167 -10.15 12.88 18.19
C ARG A 167 -9.53 11.51 17.91
N ARG A 168 -9.22 11.19 16.65
CA ARG A 168 -8.57 9.93 16.28
C ARG A 168 -7.09 9.91 16.65
N ILE A 169 -6.41 11.05 16.52
CA ILE A 169 -4.96 11.19 16.69
C ILE A 169 -4.53 11.68 18.09
N ASP A 170 -5.43 12.36 18.80
CA ASP A 170 -5.15 12.93 20.13
C ASP A 170 -4.85 11.85 21.18
N GLY A 171 -3.82 12.08 21.98
CA GLY A 171 -3.24 11.10 22.90
C GLY A 171 -2.40 10.00 22.23
N LYS A 172 -2.45 9.89 20.90
CA LYS A 172 -1.77 8.86 20.10
C LYS A 172 -0.61 9.45 19.31
N SER A 173 -0.72 9.48 17.97
CA SER A 173 0.28 10.03 17.06
C SER A 173 0.44 11.54 17.21
N TYR A 174 -0.55 12.22 17.80
CA TYR A 174 -0.46 13.60 18.25
C TYR A 174 -0.72 13.70 19.75
N ARG A 175 0.05 14.57 20.42
CA ARG A 175 -0.19 15.01 21.80
C ARG A 175 0.07 16.51 21.85
N ASP A 176 -0.66 17.23 22.69
CA ASP A 176 -0.37 18.64 22.90
C ASP A 176 1.08 18.82 23.35
N ASN A 177 1.79 19.75 22.69
CA ASN A 177 3.23 19.90 22.83
C ASN A 177 3.69 21.30 22.38
N PRO A 178 4.83 21.81 22.88
CA PRO A 178 5.29 23.16 22.60
C PRO A 178 5.96 23.34 21.22
N TYR A 179 6.14 22.27 20.43
CA TYR A 179 6.99 22.27 19.23
C TYR A 179 6.19 22.21 17.93
N VAL A 180 5.06 21.50 17.94
CA VAL A 180 4.26 21.15 16.77
C VAL A 180 2.79 21.42 17.08
N PRO A 181 2.29 22.64 16.81
CA PRO A 181 0.88 22.93 17.00
C PRO A 181 0.04 22.21 15.95
N LEU A 182 -1.16 21.76 16.33
CA LEU A 182 -2.12 21.11 15.42
C LEU A 182 -2.36 21.90 14.12
N SER A 183 -2.43 23.23 14.22
CA SER A 183 -2.62 24.14 13.08
C SER A 183 -1.49 24.12 12.05
N SER A 184 -0.32 23.57 12.40
CA SER A 184 0.79 23.33 11.47
C SER A 184 0.65 22.06 10.64
N LEU A 185 -0.31 21.20 10.95
CA LEU A 185 -0.55 19.94 10.27
C LEU A 185 -1.71 20.04 9.28
N ARG A 186 -1.67 19.20 8.24
CA ARG A 186 -2.69 19.05 7.22
C ARG A 186 -2.98 17.58 7.00
N TYR A 187 -4.26 17.25 6.90
CA TYR A 187 -4.72 15.93 6.50
C TYR A 187 -4.82 15.89 4.98
N LEU A 188 -4.18 14.91 4.38
CA LEU A 188 -4.20 14.66 2.95
C LEU A 188 -4.99 13.38 2.66
N LYS A 189 -5.73 13.40 1.55
CA LYS A 189 -6.34 12.21 0.95
C LYS A 189 -6.04 12.19 -0.54
N MET A 190 -5.59 11.04 -1.03
CA MET A 190 -5.13 10.90 -2.41
C MET A 190 -5.25 9.46 -2.91
N PRO A 191 -5.41 9.24 -4.23
CA PRO A 191 -5.35 7.90 -4.80
C PRO A 191 -3.90 7.43 -4.95
N HIS A 192 -3.67 6.12 -4.85
CA HIS A 192 -2.40 5.47 -5.17
C HIS A 192 -2.65 4.08 -5.75
N TYR A 193 -1.68 3.50 -6.45
CA TYR A 193 -1.74 2.10 -6.88
C TYR A 193 -1.11 1.21 -5.80
N ASN A 194 -1.77 0.12 -5.40
CA ASN A 194 -1.14 -0.90 -4.57
C ASN A 194 -0.29 -1.89 -5.40
N PHE A 195 0.34 -2.88 -4.76
CA PHE A 195 1.18 -3.84 -5.50
C PHE A 195 0.38 -4.78 -6.42
N ASP A 196 -0.93 -4.91 -6.22
CA ASP A 196 -1.83 -5.60 -7.17
C ASP A 196 -2.18 -4.72 -8.39
N GLY A 197 -1.71 -3.46 -8.43
CA GLY A 197 -2.03 -2.50 -9.49
C GLY A 197 -3.44 -1.91 -9.37
N ARG A 198 -4.11 -2.05 -8.22
CA ARG A 198 -5.44 -1.49 -7.96
C ARG A 198 -5.33 -0.09 -7.39
N ILE A 199 -6.22 0.81 -7.81
CA ILE A 199 -6.31 2.16 -7.26
C ILE A 199 -6.95 2.08 -5.87
N GLN A 200 -6.31 2.66 -4.87
CA GLN A 200 -6.79 2.72 -3.49
C GLN A 200 -6.76 4.15 -2.95
N VAL A 201 -7.72 4.48 -2.10
CA VAL A 201 -7.72 5.73 -1.33
C VAL A 201 -6.67 5.66 -0.23
N GLY A 202 -5.66 6.52 -0.26
CA GLY A 202 -4.67 6.70 0.80
C GLY A 202 -4.97 7.92 1.67
N GLU A 203 -4.38 7.93 2.87
CA GLU A 203 -4.42 9.08 3.77
C GLU A 203 -3.07 9.36 4.42
N MET A 204 -2.78 10.64 4.69
CA MET A 204 -1.51 11.05 5.30
C MET A 204 -1.69 12.36 6.08
N ILE A 205 -0.93 12.55 7.16
CA ILE A 205 -0.81 13.87 7.80
C ILE A 205 0.60 14.39 7.56
N VAL A 206 0.71 15.65 7.11
CA VAL A 206 1.98 16.33 6.86
C VAL A 206 1.95 17.76 7.40
N ASN A 207 3.12 18.41 7.44
CA ASN A 207 3.23 19.82 7.75
C ASN A 207 2.65 20.67 6.61
N LYS A 208 1.90 21.72 6.94
CA LYS A 208 1.31 22.65 5.97
C LYS A 208 2.34 23.27 5.02
N ASP A 209 3.59 23.43 5.46
CA ASP A 209 4.64 24.06 4.67
C ASP A 209 5.23 23.14 3.60
N ILE A 210 4.96 21.83 3.67
CA ILE A 210 5.39 20.85 2.65
C ILE A 210 4.21 20.22 1.89
N GLN A 211 2.97 20.53 2.27
CA GLN A 211 1.78 19.84 1.74
C GLN A 211 1.69 19.90 0.20
N ASP A 212 2.02 21.04 -0.41
CA ASP A 212 1.91 21.23 -1.85
C ASP A 212 2.98 20.44 -2.60
N ASP A 213 4.19 20.35 -2.05
CA ASP A 213 5.25 19.50 -2.58
C ASP A 213 4.82 18.03 -2.53
N VAL A 214 4.27 17.58 -1.40
CA VAL A 214 3.79 16.20 -1.22
C VAL A 214 2.67 15.88 -2.20
N ILE A 215 1.66 16.74 -2.31
CA ILE A 215 0.58 16.58 -3.31
C ILE A 215 1.15 16.49 -4.73
N SER A 216 2.10 17.36 -5.08
CA SER A 216 2.73 17.34 -6.40
C SER A 216 3.49 16.03 -6.66
N ILE A 217 4.28 15.55 -5.70
CA ILE A 217 5.04 14.30 -5.80
C ILE A 217 4.09 13.13 -5.98
N PHE A 218 3.13 12.95 -5.08
CA PHE A 218 2.23 11.79 -5.11
C PHE A 218 1.31 11.80 -6.33
N LYS A 219 0.96 12.98 -6.86
CA LYS A 219 0.23 13.09 -8.12
C LYS A 219 1.02 12.60 -9.32
N GLU A 220 2.31 12.94 -9.41
CA GLU A 220 3.16 12.43 -10.48
C GLU A 220 3.48 10.93 -10.30
N LEU A 221 3.64 10.47 -9.05
CA LEU A 221 3.73 9.03 -8.76
C LEU A 221 2.47 8.29 -9.24
N PHE A 222 1.29 8.76 -8.88
CA PHE A 222 0.03 8.17 -9.29
C PHE A 222 -0.16 8.21 -10.81
N ARG A 223 0.09 9.35 -11.46
CA ARG A 223 0.02 9.47 -12.93
C ARG A 223 0.96 8.50 -13.63
N SER A 224 2.10 8.19 -13.03
CA SER A 224 3.11 7.28 -13.59
C SER A 224 2.86 5.80 -13.24
N GLY A 225 1.76 5.47 -12.55
CA GLY A 225 1.48 4.10 -12.12
C GLY A 225 2.41 3.59 -11.03
N TYR A 226 3.09 4.48 -10.29
CA TYR A 226 4.01 4.08 -9.22
C TYR A 226 3.23 3.40 -8.09
N GLN A 227 3.72 2.24 -7.65
CA GLN A 227 3.01 1.40 -6.69
C GLN A 227 3.49 1.66 -5.25
N ILE A 228 2.54 1.87 -4.36
CA ILE A 228 2.69 2.05 -2.93
C ILE A 228 1.77 1.03 -2.27
N GLN A 229 2.30 0.12 -1.46
CA GLN A 229 1.49 -1.02 -1.00
C GLN A 229 0.28 -0.61 -0.17
N SER A 230 0.48 0.35 0.74
CA SER A 230 -0.58 0.91 1.56
C SER A 230 -0.20 2.30 2.07
N MET A 231 -1.22 3.10 2.44
CA MET A 231 -1.04 4.45 2.93
C MET A 231 -2.15 4.83 3.92
N TYR A 232 -1.84 4.67 5.20
CA TYR A 232 -2.72 4.92 6.34
C TYR A 232 -2.03 5.74 7.41
N LEU A 233 -2.82 6.41 8.25
CA LEU A 233 -2.27 7.02 9.48
C LEU A 233 -1.78 5.95 10.43
N ILE A 234 -0.67 6.24 11.12
CA ILE A 234 -0.05 5.36 12.11
C ILE A 234 -1.01 5.00 13.25
N ASP A 235 -2.06 5.81 13.48
CA ASP A 235 -3.11 5.58 14.48
C ASP A 235 -3.92 4.29 14.26
N ASN A 236 -3.89 3.70 13.05
CA ASN A 236 -4.46 2.38 12.77
C ASN A 236 -3.63 1.24 13.38
N TYR A 237 -2.35 1.49 13.65
CA TYR A 237 -1.39 0.55 14.18
C TYR A 237 -1.04 0.87 15.64
N TRP A 238 -1.89 1.63 16.33
CA TRP A 238 -1.59 2.13 17.66
C TRP A 238 -1.49 0.99 18.70
N THR A 239 -0.30 0.81 19.26
CA THR A 239 0.03 -0.24 20.24
C THR A 239 0.01 0.25 21.69
N GLY A 240 -0.09 1.57 21.91
CA GLY A 240 -0.03 2.20 23.23
C GLY A 240 1.04 3.28 23.32
N ASP A 241 2.07 3.22 22.49
CA ASP A 241 3.13 4.22 22.37
C ASP A 241 3.55 4.42 20.91
N ALA A 242 4.18 5.56 20.62
CA ALA A 242 4.48 5.98 19.26
C ALA A 242 5.60 5.15 18.60
N GLU A 243 6.53 4.60 19.37
CA GLU A 243 7.68 3.86 18.83
C GLU A 243 7.25 2.46 18.39
N THR A 244 6.54 1.73 19.24
CA THR A 244 6.06 0.39 18.87
C THR A 244 4.92 0.45 17.84
N SER A 245 4.18 1.57 17.76
CA SER A 245 3.20 1.81 16.68
C SER A 245 3.86 2.06 15.33
N ASP A 246 5.04 2.71 15.31
CA ASP A 246 5.87 2.91 14.13
C ASP A 246 6.37 1.56 13.60
N SER A 247 6.91 0.73 14.48
CA SER A 247 7.32 -0.64 14.14
C SER A 247 6.14 -1.47 13.61
N ALA A 248 4.97 -1.41 14.24
CA ALA A 248 3.77 -2.13 13.78
C ALA A 248 3.29 -1.65 12.39
N SER A 249 3.40 -0.36 12.09
CA SER A 249 3.10 0.20 10.77
C SER A 249 4.10 -0.28 9.71
N ILE A 250 5.39 -0.37 10.05
CA ILE A 250 6.45 -0.88 9.17
C ILE A 250 6.25 -2.37 8.86
N ASP A 251 5.87 -3.17 9.86
CA ASP A 251 5.61 -4.61 9.68
C ASP A 251 4.48 -4.88 8.67
N GLU A 252 3.53 -3.95 8.55
CA GLU A 252 2.40 -3.98 7.61
C GLU A 252 2.70 -3.28 6.27
N ASN A 253 3.97 -2.90 6.02
CA ASN A 253 4.44 -2.21 4.82
C ASN A 253 3.63 -0.92 4.51
N ASN A 254 3.33 -0.14 5.55
CA ASN A 254 2.55 1.08 5.44
C ASN A 254 3.42 2.31 5.16
N THR A 255 3.13 3.00 4.07
CA THR A 255 3.69 4.32 3.78
C THR A 255 3.08 5.35 4.71
N SER A 256 3.90 6.05 5.49
CA SER A 256 3.44 6.94 6.56
C SER A 256 4.27 8.22 6.63
N ALA A 257 3.81 9.21 7.42
CA ALA A 257 4.48 10.51 7.52
C ALA A 257 4.48 11.07 8.94
N PHE A 258 3.34 11.53 9.47
CA PHE A 258 3.32 12.14 10.79
C PHE A 258 3.22 11.11 11.92
N CYS A 259 4.13 11.22 12.89
CA CYS A 259 4.08 10.52 14.18
C CYS A 259 4.88 11.34 15.21
N TYR A 260 4.22 11.91 16.21
CA TYR A 260 4.87 12.72 17.24
C TYR A 260 5.69 11.84 18.20
N ARG A 261 6.99 11.75 17.93
CA ARG A 261 7.97 11.00 18.72
C ARG A 261 9.38 11.57 18.62
N GLU A 262 10.25 11.16 19.54
CA GLU A 262 11.68 11.34 19.37
C GLU A 262 12.23 10.41 18.28
N ILE A 263 13.44 10.71 17.80
CA ILE A 263 14.21 9.76 16.99
C ILE A 263 14.51 8.49 17.79
N SER A 264 14.74 7.37 17.10
CA SER A 264 15.17 6.12 17.75
C SER A 264 16.47 6.34 18.53
N GLY A 265 16.51 5.94 19.79
CA GLY A 265 17.62 6.24 20.71
C GLY A 265 17.51 7.58 21.45
N GLY A 266 16.50 8.40 21.15
CA GLY A 266 16.06 9.56 21.93
C GLY A 266 16.84 10.87 21.72
N GLY A 267 16.45 11.89 22.49
CA GLY A 267 17.18 13.15 22.66
C GLY A 267 16.86 14.25 21.65
N ASN A 268 16.17 13.94 20.55
CA ASN A 268 15.69 14.93 19.58
C ASN A 268 14.36 14.46 18.96
N LEU A 269 13.47 15.40 18.61
CA LEU A 269 12.26 15.08 17.85
C LEU A 269 12.61 14.59 16.45
N SER A 270 11.90 13.54 16.01
CA SER A 270 11.98 13.03 14.64
C SER A 270 11.39 14.03 13.64
N ASN A 271 11.85 14.01 12.39
CA ASN A 271 11.20 14.78 11.32
C ASN A 271 9.76 14.31 11.04
N HIS A 272 9.43 13.06 11.36
CA HIS A 272 8.06 12.56 11.40
C HIS A 272 7.20 13.32 12.42
N ALA A 273 7.78 13.71 13.57
CA ALA A 273 7.07 14.46 14.59
C ALA A 273 6.66 15.86 14.12
N TYR A 274 7.41 16.44 13.17
CA TYR A 274 7.06 17.73 12.57
C TYR A 274 6.13 17.60 11.35
N GLY A 275 5.77 16.37 10.94
CA GLY A 275 5.06 16.10 9.69
C GLY A 275 5.91 16.42 8.46
N ARG A 276 7.24 16.31 8.56
CA ARG A 276 8.20 16.73 7.53
C ARG A 276 9.01 15.59 6.93
N ALA A 277 8.68 14.36 7.31
CA ALA A 277 9.25 13.16 6.75
C ALA A 277 8.14 12.24 6.23
N ILE A 278 8.48 11.43 5.24
CA ILE A 278 7.62 10.43 4.60
C ILE A 278 8.46 9.17 4.40
N ASP A 279 7.93 8.03 4.85
CA ASP A 279 8.52 6.72 4.63
C ASP A 279 7.73 5.98 3.56
N ILE A 280 8.39 5.54 2.48
CA ILE A 280 7.77 4.85 1.33
C ILE A 280 8.10 3.35 1.34
N ASN A 281 7.06 2.50 1.30
CA ASN A 281 7.15 1.04 1.19
C ASN A 281 8.26 0.44 2.10
N PRO A 282 8.12 0.54 3.44
CA PRO A 282 9.15 0.16 4.41
C PRO A 282 9.76 -1.23 4.22
N GLN A 283 8.96 -2.21 3.78
CA GLN A 283 9.43 -3.58 3.55
C GLN A 283 10.48 -3.65 2.42
N GLN A 284 10.26 -2.89 1.34
CA GLN A 284 11.17 -2.84 0.19
C GLN A 284 12.33 -1.87 0.43
N ASN A 285 12.16 -0.95 1.38
CA ASN A 285 13.10 0.12 1.66
C ASN A 285 13.43 0.20 3.16
N PRO A 286 14.05 -0.85 3.73
CA PRO A 286 14.21 -0.95 5.17
C PRO A 286 15.21 0.07 5.75
N TYR A 287 15.07 0.34 7.04
CA TYR A 287 16.14 0.92 7.85
C TYR A 287 17.18 -0.15 8.19
N VAL A 288 18.46 0.11 7.87
CA VAL A 288 19.57 -0.84 8.03
C VAL A 288 20.79 -0.17 8.65
N SER A 289 21.28 -0.74 9.75
CA SER A 289 22.54 -0.33 10.40
C SER A 289 23.68 -1.24 10.01
N TYR A 290 24.86 -0.68 9.78
CA TYR A 290 26.11 -1.38 9.42
C TYR A 290 27.20 -1.21 10.49
N SER A 291 26.87 -0.71 11.68
CA SER A 291 27.83 -0.38 12.74
C SER A 291 28.70 -1.57 13.21
N SER A 292 28.24 -2.81 13.02
CA SER A 292 28.98 -4.03 13.36
C SER A 292 29.78 -4.64 12.20
N GLY A 293 29.85 -3.98 11.04
CA GLY A 293 30.47 -4.51 9.81
C GLY A 293 29.57 -5.46 8.99
N SER A 294 28.45 -5.88 9.57
CA SER A 294 27.37 -6.63 8.90
C SER A 294 26.05 -5.87 9.02
N PRO A 295 25.13 -5.99 8.05
CA PRO A 295 23.81 -5.35 8.11
C PRO A 295 23.00 -5.86 9.31
N LYS A 296 22.29 -4.94 9.97
CA LYS A 296 21.33 -5.18 11.04
C LYS A 296 20.04 -4.43 10.73
N TRP A 297 18.92 -5.13 10.84
CA TRP A 297 17.57 -4.62 10.63
C TRP A 297 16.63 -5.34 11.60
N GLU A 298 15.47 -4.72 11.89
CA GLU A 298 14.54 -5.23 12.91
C GLU A 298 13.35 -5.96 12.29
N HIS A 299 12.98 -5.59 11.06
CA HIS A 299 11.77 -6.07 10.41
C HIS A 299 12.05 -7.23 9.45
N SER A 300 11.69 -8.44 9.87
CA SER A 300 11.98 -9.67 9.10
C SER A 300 11.25 -9.73 7.75
N ASN A 301 10.16 -8.98 7.57
CA ASN A 301 9.47 -8.85 6.29
C ASN A 301 10.35 -8.23 5.18
N ALA A 302 11.45 -7.54 5.56
CA ALA A 302 12.39 -6.89 4.64
C ALA A 302 13.63 -7.75 4.28
N ASN A 303 13.70 -9.01 4.73
CA ASN A 303 14.87 -9.88 4.55
C ASN A 303 15.38 -9.94 3.10
N ASP A 304 14.46 -10.00 2.13
CA ASP A 304 14.78 -10.09 0.70
C ASP A 304 15.38 -8.78 0.13
N TYR A 305 15.20 -7.66 0.84
CA TYR A 305 15.54 -6.30 0.40
C TYR A 305 16.78 -5.71 1.09
N ILE A 306 17.38 -6.44 2.03
CA ILE A 306 18.62 -6.02 2.70
C ILE A 306 19.78 -5.91 1.72
N LYS A 307 19.87 -6.89 0.82
CA LYS A 307 20.76 -6.81 -0.34
C LYS A 307 20.05 -6.00 -1.43
N ARG A 308 20.63 -4.86 -1.82
CA ARG A 308 19.98 -3.88 -2.72
C ARG A 308 20.17 -4.20 -4.21
N ASP A 309 21.23 -4.94 -4.57
CA ASP A 309 21.58 -5.33 -5.95
C ASP A 309 20.85 -6.61 -6.43
N THR A 310 19.63 -6.85 -5.94
CA THR A 310 18.83 -8.05 -6.27
C THR A 310 17.95 -7.86 -7.50
N GLY A 311 17.68 -6.62 -7.92
CA GLY A 311 16.74 -6.31 -9.00
C GLY A 311 15.27 -6.51 -8.61
N LEU A 312 14.97 -6.70 -7.33
CA LEU A 312 13.60 -6.79 -6.82
C LEU A 312 12.83 -5.48 -7.06
N PRO A 313 11.52 -5.55 -7.29
CA PRO A 313 10.70 -4.36 -7.58
C PRO A 313 10.56 -3.46 -6.34
N HIS A 314 10.16 -2.20 -6.59
CA HIS A 314 9.87 -1.16 -5.57
C HIS A 314 11.04 -0.77 -4.66
N VAL A 315 12.26 -1.19 -5.01
CA VAL A 315 13.50 -0.74 -4.39
C VAL A 315 13.82 0.67 -4.86
N ILE A 316 13.90 1.62 -3.93
CA ILE A 316 14.27 2.99 -4.23
C ILE A 316 15.78 3.08 -4.48
N THR A 317 16.14 3.49 -5.69
CA THR A 317 17.52 3.84 -6.08
C THR A 317 17.55 5.28 -6.58
N HIS A 318 18.74 5.79 -6.96
CA HIS A 318 18.85 7.13 -7.55
C HIS A 318 18.15 7.23 -8.91
N GLU A 319 17.93 6.10 -9.56
CA GLU A 319 17.22 5.97 -10.82
C GLU A 319 15.69 5.87 -10.63
N ASP A 320 15.23 5.58 -9.41
CA ASP A 320 13.82 5.44 -9.08
C ASP A 320 13.06 6.77 -9.18
N LEU A 321 11.80 6.69 -9.59
CA LEU A 321 10.95 7.87 -9.77
C LEU A 321 10.69 8.59 -8.45
N ALA A 322 10.48 7.86 -7.35
CA ALA A 322 10.24 8.48 -6.04
C ALA A 322 11.44 9.33 -5.63
N TYR A 323 12.65 8.76 -5.69
CA TYR A 323 13.88 9.50 -5.39
C TYR A 323 13.97 10.81 -6.20
N LYS A 324 13.81 10.71 -7.54
CA LYS A 324 13.92 11.87 -8.43
C LYS A 324 12.90 12.96 -8.11
N LEU A 325 11.65 12.60 -7.81
CA LEU A 325 10.60 13.55 -7.46
C LEU A 325 10.86 14.20 -6.09
N PHE A 326 11.15 13.40 -5.06
CA PHE A 326 11.47 13.92 -3.73
C PHE A 326 12.69 14.85 -3.76
N ALA A 327 13.77 14.45 -4.42
CA ALA A 327 14.97 15.26 -4.58
C ALA A 327 14.70 16.57 -5.35
N LYS A 328 13.90 16.52 -6.42
CA LYS A 328 13.47 17.72 -7.19
C LYS A 328 12.74 18.74 -6.31
N HIS A 329 11.95 18.27 -5.34
CA HIS A 329 11.26 19.11 -4.37
C HIS A 329 12.12 19.47 -3.15
N GLY A 330 13.42 19.11 -3.14
CA GLY A 330 14.36 19.47 -2.09
C GLY A 330 14.25 18.64 -0.82
N PHE A 331 13.66 17.45 -0.89
CA PHE A 331 13.78 16.45 0.17
C PHE A 331 15.16 15.80 0.10
N ARG A 332 15.68 15.43 1.26
CA ARG A 332 16.83 14.53 1.39
C ARG A 332 16.33 13.10 1.48
N TRP A 333 17.17 12.16 1.10
CA TRP A 333 16.86 10.73 1.18
C TRP A 333 17.74 10.05 2.22
N GLY A 334 17.15 9.24 3.09
CA GLY A 334 17.86 8.48 4.13
C GLY A 334 18.76 7.38 3.57
N GLY A 335 18.53 6.94 2.32
CA GLY A 335 19.44 6.07 1.60
C GLY A 335 20.81 6.69 1.31
N ASP A 336 20.93 8.01 1.37
CA ASP A 336 22.21 8.74 1.17
C ASP A 336 23.01 8.92 2.46
N TRP A 337 22.42 8.64 3.64
CA TRP A 337 23.13 8.76 4.91
C TRP A 337 24.30 7.78 5.01
N ASN A 338 25.35 8.10 5.77
CA ASN A 338 26.50 7.20 5.89
C ASN A 338 26.13 5.90 6.63
N ASN A 339 25.57 6.05 7.83
CA ASN A 339 25.05 4.98 8.67
C ASN A 339 24.24 5.61 9.82
N PRO A 340 23.08 5.07 10.19
CA PRO A 340 22.31 4.02 9.49
C PRO A 340 21.89 4.47 8.08
N LYS A 341 21.54 3.51 7.22
CA LYS A 341 20.84 3.76 5.96
C LYS A 341 19.36 3.62 6.21
N ASP A 342 18.58 4.63 5.85
CA ASP A 342 17.12 4.61 6.01
C ASP A 342 16.46 4.74 4.63
N TYR A 343 16.30 3.61 3.92
CA TYR A 343 15.95 3.63 2.50
C TYR A 343 14.53 4.11 2.23
N GLN A 344 13.62 3.97 3.19
CA GLN A 344 12.23 4.43 3.10
C GLN A 344 12.12 5.95 3.23
N HIS A 345 13.07 6.57 3.92
CA HIS A 345 12.91 7.88 4.52
C HIS A 345 13.24 9.03 3.58
N PHE A 346 12.28 9.95 3.43
CA PHE A 346 12.49 11.25 2.81
C PHE A 346 12.10 12.36 3.75
N ASP A 347 12.96 13.35 3.92
CA ASP A 347 12.69 14.46 4.83
C ASP A 347 13.08 15.83 4.29
N LYS A 348 12.38 16.85 4.78
CA LYS A 348 12.62 18.25 4.38
C LYS A 348 12.66 19.17 5.59
N ASN A 349 13.84 19.73 5.84
CA ASN A 349 14.07 20.67 6.94
C ASN A 349 13.20 21.93 6.82
N LYS A 350 12.98 22.61 7.95
CA LYS A 350 12.45 23.99 7.97
C LYS A 350 13.43 24.90 7.21
N LYS A 351 12.89 25.73 6.32
CA LYS A 351 13.64 26.82 5.69
C LYS A 351 13.87 27.96 6.67
#